data_AF-A0A371FC27-F1
#
_entry.id   AF-A0A371FC27-F1
#
_cell.length_a   1.000
_cell.length_b   1.000
_cell.length_c   1.000
_cell.angle_alpha   90.00
_cell.angle_beta   90.00
_cell.angle_gamma   90.00
#
_symmetry.space_group_name_H-M   'P 1'
#
loop_
_entity.id
_entity.type
_entity.pdbx_description
1 polymer ?
#
loop_
_entity_poly.entity_id
_entity_poly.type
_entity_poly.pdbx_seq_one_letter_code
_entity_poly.pdbx_strand_id
1 'polypeptide(L)' 'MLKVDTIRKLTFEEIPLNNTHYRRGQLLIVVWKDENDQYFSLTIAIVEKKTKDSWRWFMNLLLEDIRDIRTNK' A
#
# COMPACT_ATOMS: atom_id res chain seq x y z
N MET A 1 11.75 0.12 17.64
CA MET A 1 12.10 -0.53 16.36
C MET A 1 10.81 -0.76 15.61
N LEU A 2 10.59 -0.11 14.47
CA LEU A 2 9.36 -0.25 13.67
C LEU A 2 9.29 -1.69 13.15
N LYS A 3 8.31 -2.47 13.63
CA LYS A 3 7.97 -3.77 13.06
C LYS A 3 6.84 -3.58 12.07
N VAL A 4 7.15 -3.61 10.77
CA VAL A 4 6.16 -3.68 9.69
C VAL A 4 5.72 -5.14 9.60
N ASP A 5 4.65 -5.48 10.32
CA ASP A 5 4.31 -6.88 10.54
C ASP A 5 3.25 -7.44 9.58
N THR A 6 2.59 -6.64 8.72
CA THR A 6 1.54 -7.21 7.87
C THR A 6 1.31 -6.45 6.57
N ILE A 7 1.40 -7.16 5.44
CA ILE A 7 0.89 -6.72 4.13
C ILE A 7 -0.33 -7.59 3.82
N ARG A 8 -1.53 -6.99 3.76
CA ARG A 8 -2.73 -7.71 3.28
C ARG A 8 -2.88 -7.48 1.78
N LYS A 9 -2.88 -8.56 0.99
CA LYS A 9 -3.28 -8.54 -0.41
C LYS A 9 -4.81 -8.59 -0.45
N LEU A 10 -5.44 -7.45 -0.71
CA LEU A 10 -6.86 -7.43 -1.07
C LEU A 10 -6.95 -7.42 -2.59
N THR A 11 -7.53 -8.48 -3.13
CA THR A 11 -7.93 -8.57 -4.54
C THR A 11 -9.42 -8.34 -4.61
N PHE A 12 -9.83 -7.31 -5.34
CA PHE A 12 -11.24 -7.08 -5.64
C PHE A 12 -11.62 -7.98 -6.82
N GLU A 13 -12.70 -8.75 -6.67
CA GLU A 13 -13.34 -9.48 -7.77
C GLU A 13 -14.43 -8.60 -8.41
N GLU A 14 -14.55 -8.66 -9.73
CA GLU A 14 -15.38 -7.75 -10.52
C GLU A 14 -16.86 -8.16 -10.53
N ILE A 15 -17.75 -7.17 -10.45
CA ILE A 15 -19.17 -7.31 -10.80
C ILE A 15 -19.26 -6.99 -12.30
N PRO A 16 -19.72 -7.91 -13.16
CA PRO A 16 -19.71 -7.69 -14.60
C PRO A 16 -20.78 -6.66 -15.00
N LEU A 17 -20.33 -5.46 -15.37
CA LEU A 17 -21.13 -4.49 -16.11
C LEU A 17 -20.70 -4.53 -17.57
N ASN A 18 -21.65 -4.92 -18.41
CA ASN A 18 -21.57 -5.02 -19.87
C ASN A 18 -20.83 -3.83 -20.52
N ASN A 19 -19.67 -4.13 -21.10
CA ASN A 19 -18.91 -3.30 -22.05
C ASN A 19 -17.94 -2.24 -21.47
N THR A 20 -17.26 -2.53 -20.36
CA THR A 20 -16.03 -1.80 -20.02
C THR A 20 -14.82 -2.73 -20.02
N HIS A 21 -13.71 -2.31 -20.63
CA HIS A 21 -12.40 -2.98 -20.49
C HIS A 21 -11.84 -2.69 -19.09
N TYR A 22 -12.37 -3.38 -18.09
CA TYR A 22 -11.86 -3.28 -16.74
C TYR A 22 -10.49 -3.97 -16.65
N ARG A 23 -9.49 -3.29 -16.07
CA ARG A 23 -8.19 -3.88 -15.78
C ARG A 23 -8.14 -4.28 -14.32
N ARG A 24 -7.82 -5.55 -14.06
CA ARG A 24 -7.64 -6.09 -12.71
C ARG A 24 -6.53 -5.33 -11.98
N GLY A 25 -6.87 -4.66 -10.89
CA GLY A 25 -5.92 -4.00 -9.98
C GLY A 25 -5.59 -4.84 -8.76
N GLN A 26 -4.50 -4.49 -8.08
CA GLN A 26 -4.07 -5.03 -6.80
C GLN A 26 -3.79 -3.88 -5.83
N LEU A 27 -4.22 -4.04 -4.59
CA LEU A 27 -4.04 -3.03 -3.55
C LEU A 27 -2.77 -3.33 -2.73
N LEU A 28 -1.91 -2.33 -2.58
CA LEU A 28 -0.79 -2.32 -1.64
C LEU A 28 -1.16 -1.39 -0.48
N ILE A 29 -1.04 -1.88 0.75
CA ILE A 29 -1.31 -1.12 1.97
C ILE A 29 -0.15 -1.35 2.93
N VAL A 30 0.38 -0.26 3.49
CA VAL A 30 1.24 -0.33 4.68
C VAL A 30 0.38 -0.03 5.90
N VAL A 31 0.32 -1.00 6.81
CA VAL A 31 -0.30 -0.82 8.12
C VAL A 31 0.76 -0.80 9.21
N TRP A 32 0.61 0.10 10.15
CA TRP A 32 1.31 0.09 11.43
C TRP A 32 0.45 -0.66 12.44
N LYS A 33 1.09 -1.49 13.27
CA LYS A 33 0.46 -2.19 14.38
C LYS A 33 1.09 -1.70 15.68
N ASP A 34 0.27 -1.27 16.63
CA ASP A 34 0.75 -0.84 17.94
C ASP A 34 0.80 -1.99 18.96
N GLU A 35 1.23 -1.70 20.18
CA GLU A 35 1.32 -2.69 21.27
C GLU A 35 -0.05 -3.16 21.79
N ASN A 36 -1.13 -2.45 21.44
CA ASN A 36 -2.51 -2.78 21.80
C ASN A 36 -3.23 -3.58 20.70
N ASP A 37 -2.49 -4.16 19.75
CA ASP A 37 -3.02 -4.85 18.58
C ASP A 37 -3.90 -3.99 17.65
N GLN A 38 -3.81 -2.65 17.76
CA GLN A 38 -4.52 -1.74 16.87
C GLN A 38 -3.76 -1.55 15.57
N TYR A 39 -4.49 -1.55 14.45
CA TYR A 39 -3.93 -1.35 13.12
C TYR A 39 -4.27 0.03 12.58
N PHE A 40 -3.26 0.76 12.11
CA PHE A 40 -3.39 2.06 11.49
C PHE A 40 -2.87 2.01 10.06
N SER A 41 -3.64 2.49 9.07
CA SER A 41 -3.18 2.58 7.69
C SER A 41 -2.26 3.79 7.55
N LEU A 42 -1.02 3.57 7.11
CA LEU A 42 -0.06 4.65 6.85
C LEU A 42 -0.16 5.13 5.38
N THR A 43 -0.22 4.20 4.43
CA THR A 43 -0.24 4.53 2.99
C THR A 43 -0.87 3.42 2.16
N ILE A 44 -1.51 3.80 1.05
CA ILE A 44 -2.23 2.92 0.13
C ILE A 44 -1.86 3.23 -1.33
N ALA A 45 -1.75 2.20 -2.18
CA ALA A 45 -1.57 2.36 -3.63
C ALA A 45 -2.25 1.23 -4.41
N ILE A 46 -2.82 1.57 -5.57
CA ILE A 46 -3.38 0.60 -6.52
C ILE A 46 -2.34 0.37 -7.62
N VAL A 47 -1.98 -0.89 -7.85
CA VAL A 47 -1.06 -1.31 -8.91
C VAL A 47 -1.71 -2.36 -9.78
N GLU A 48 -1.43 -2.37 -11.09
CA GLU A 48 -1.95 -3.40 -12.00
C GLU A 48 -1.44 -4.81 -11.61
N LYS A 49 -0.17 -4.89 -11.19
CA LYS A 49 0.43 -6.14 -10.71
C LYS A 49 1.44 -5.86 -9.61
N LYS A 50 1.40 -6.68 -8.57
CA LYS A 50 2.41 -6.78 -7.50
C LYS A 50 3.67 -7.42 -8.08
N THR A 51 4.61 -6.58 -8.51
CA THR A 51 5.95 -6.98 -8.95
C THR A 51 7.00 -6.41 -8.01
N LYS A 52 8.26 -6.83 -8.18
CA LYS A 52 9.38 -6.24 -7.42
C LYS A 52 9.53 -4.74 -7.70
N ASP A 53 9.31 -4.33 -8.94
CA ASP A 53 9.44 -2.94 -9.36
C ASP A 53 8.29 -2.08 -8.81
N SER A 54 7.05 -2.57 -8.85
CA SER A 54 5.91 -1.88 -8.24
C SER A 54 6.10 -1.72 -6.72
N TRP A 55 6.70 -2.73 -6.07
CA TRP A 55 7.06 -2.67 -4.65
C TRP A 55 8.17 -1.66 -4.36
N ARG A 56 9.23 -1.65 -5.18
CA ARG A 56 10.34 -0.73 -5.02
C ARG A 56 9.88 0.72 -5.20
N TRP A 57 9.07 0.97 -6.22
CA TRP A 57 8.45 2.28 -6.46
C TRP A 57 7.62 2.73 -5.25
N PHE A 58 6.71 1.88 -4.77
CA PHE A 58 5.84 2.19 -3.62
C PHE A 58 6.63 2.46 -2.34
N MET A 59 7.65 1.65 -2.03
CA MET A 59 8.48 1.82 -0.84
C MET A 59 9.37 3.07 -0.93
N ASN A 60 9.84 3.45 -2.13
CA ASN A 60 10.60 4.68 -2.32
C ASN A 60 9.73 5.91 -2.01
N LEU A 61 8.50 5.96 -2.52
CA LEU A 61 7.54 7.03 -2.23
C LEU A 61 7.23 7.11 -0.73
N LEU A 62 6.94 5.96 -0.11
CA LEU A 62 6.70 5.91 1.33
C LEU A 62 7.89 6.46 2.15
N LEU A 63 9.11 6.10 1.76
CA LEU A 63 10.31 6.58 2.44
C LEU A 63 10.56 8.07 2.21
N GLU A 64 10.22 8.60 1.04
CA GLU A 64 10.27 10.03 0.74
C GLU A 64 9.29 10.80 1.64
N ASP A 65 8.03 10.37 1.68
CA ASP A 65 6.98 10.97 2.53
C ASP A 65 7.34 10.96 4.02
N ILE A 66 7.94 9.87 4.53
CA ILE A 66 8.35 9.77 5.94
C ILE A 66 9.60 10.61 6.23
N ARG A 67 10.53 10.75 5.28
CA ARG A 67 11.78 11.48 5.48
C ARG A 67 11.59 13.00 5.56
N ASP A 68 10.54 13.53 4.96
CA ASP A 68 10.23 14.96 4.99
C ASP A 68 9.82 15.47 6.40
N ILE A 69 9.58 14.56 7.35
CA ILE A 69 9.23 14.89 8.75
C ILE A 69 10.44 15.50 9.53
N ARG A 70 11.66 15.45 9.01
CA ARG A 70 12.88 15.93 9.71
C ARG A 70 13.42 17.30 9.29
N THR A 71 12.72 18.07 8.47
CA THR A 71 13.14 19.41 8.04
C THR A 71 12.10 20.50 8.33
N ASN A 72 11.69 20.62 9.58
CA ASN A 72 11.33 21.94 10.14
C ASN A 72 12.43 22.34 11.11
N LYS A 73 13.35 23.18 10.64
CA LYS A 73 14.34 23.90 11.44
C LYS A 73 13.79 25.28 11.77
#